data_AF-A0A1Z9CAB5-F1
#
_entry.id   AF-A0A1Z9CAB5-F1
#
_cell.length_a   1.000
_cell.length_b   1.000
_cell.length_c   1.000
_cell.angle_alpha   90.00
_cell.angle_beta   90.00
_cell.angle_gamma   90.00
#
_symmetry.space_group_name_H-M   'P 1'
#
loop_
_entity.id
_entity.type
_entity.pdbx_description
1 polymer ?
#
loop_
_entity_poly.entity_id
_entity_poly.type
_entity_poly.pdbx_seq_one_letter_code
_entity_poly.pdbx_strand_id
1 'polypeptide(L)'
;MPSKFDESDFVDRDLEAAHESAAPPPEPEPLPEETSPPPSPEELTERVSETQHKLAELKQMQDELERERTEIEEARKRRSELSTGREEMVQHLTRGIGLLEEAELSSGRTAEQLSRTVADLRTSLDKINLINEEEWTEENWSVELTKALTTIENSRMEWNGARIKWPLLDGETDLAPSVAATTQPLQTTERAGLAQLSFWQLSKLGLAFTWPLVLVGLAVVILLVLSRS
;
A
#
# COMPACT_ATOMS: atom_id res chain seq x y z
N MET A 1 -6.33 -2.13 24.33
CA MET A 1 -6.37 -2.85 25.62
C MET A 1 -7.51 -3.86 25.53
N PRO A 2 -7.27 -5.17 25.71
CA PRO A 2 -8.35 -6.14 25.71
C PRO A 2 -9.09 -6.04 27.04
N SER A 3 -10.38 -5.73 27.00
CA SER A 3 -11.25 -5.83 28.17
C SER A 3 -11.37 -7.30 28.54
N LYS A 4 -10.90 -7.66 29.75
CA LYS A 4 -11.18 -8.95 30.38
C LYS A 4 -12.70 -9.10 30.44
N PHE A 5 -13.24 -10.10 29.74
CA PHE A 5 -14.61 -10.53 29.95
C PHE A 5 -14.72 -11.01 31.40
N ASP A 6 -15.68 -10.44 32.12
CA ASP A 6 -15.99 -10.77 33.49
C ASP A 6 -16.89 -12.01 33.46
N GLU A 7 -16.38 -13.12 33.99
CA GLU A 7 -17.06 -14.42 34.02
C GLU A 7 -18.33 -14.40 34.89
N SER A 8 -18.54 -13.30 35.63
CA SER A 8 -19.74 -13.06 36.43
C SER A 8 -20.95 -12.50 35.66
N ASP A 9 -20.80 -12.07 34.40
CA ASP A 9 -21.91 -11.54 33.59
C ASP A 9 -22.82 -12.64 33.00
N PHE A 10 -22.41 -13.92 33.14
CA PHE A 10 -23.17 -15.11 32.72
C PHE A 10 -23.93 -15.79 33.87
N VAL A 11 -23.87 -15.24 35.08
CA VAL A 11 -24.60 -15.80 36.23
C VAL A 11 -25.95 -15.09 36.32
N ASP A 12 -27.02 -15.79 36.00
CA ASP A 12 -28.41 -15.33 36.21
C ASP A 12 -28.65 -15.12 37.71
N ARG A 13 -28.37 -13.89 38.18
CA ARG A 13 -28.50 -13.47 39.58
C ARG A 13 -29.93 -13.60 40.11
N ASP A 14 -30.90 -13.63 39.22
CA ASP A 14 -32.31 -13.87 39.54
C ASP A 14 -32.58 -15.33 39.97
N LEU A 15 -31.76 -16.29 39.51
CA LEU A 15 -31.92 -17.71 39.84
C LEU A 15 -31.33 -18.04 41.22
N GLU A 16 -30.23 -17.38 41.61
CA GLU A 16 -29.67 -17.47 42.97
C GLU A 16 -30.58 -16.79 44.01
N ALA A 17 -31.16 -15.63 43.68
CA ALA A 17 -32.09 -14.95 44.57
C ALA A 17 -33.34 -15.79 44.88
N ALA A 18 -33.82 -16.58 43.91
CA ALA A 18 -34.91 -17.54 44.11
C ALA A 18 -34.52 -18.72 45.02
N HIS A 19 -33.25 -19.11 45.03
CA HIS A 19 -32.74 -20.20 45.86
C HIS A 19 -32.46 -19.77 47.31
N GLU A 20 -32.08 -18.50 47.53
CA GLU A 20 -31.73 -17.95 48.85
C GLU A 20 -32.96 -17.49 49.65
N SER A 21 -34.07 -17.13 49.00
CA SER A 21 -35.37 -16.85 49.66
C SER A 21 -36.26 -18.10 49.85
N ALA A 22 -35.79 -19.29 49.49
CA ALA A 22 -36.54 -20.52 49.70
C ALA A 22 -36.44 -20.97 51.18
N ALA A 23 -37.39 -20.49 51.99
CA ALA A 23 -37.67 -21.06 53.30
C ALA A 23 -37.96 -22.57 53.17
N PRO A 24 -37.59 -23.42 54.15
CA PRO A 24 -37.96 -24.83 54.12
C PRO A 24 -39.49 -24.96 54.07
N PRO A 25 -40.03 -25.92 53.29
CA PRO A 25 -41.46 -26.06 53.13
C PRO A 25 -42.12 -26.39 54.49
N PRO A 26 -43.28 -25.78 54.82
CA PRO A 26 -44.04 -26.18 55.99
C PRO A 26 -44.54 -27.62 55.85
N GLU A 27 -44.61 -28.34 56.98
CA GLU A 27 -45.21 -29.67 57.08
C GLU A 27 -46.63 -29.67 56.48
N PRO A 28 -47.04 -30.73 55.78
CA PRO A 28 -48.34 -30.76 55.11
C PRO A 28 -49.47 -30.85 56.14
N GLU A 29 -50.22 -29.76 56.30
CA GLU A 29 -51.56 -29.81 56.89
C GLU A 29 -52.49 -30.62 55.97
N PRO A 30 -53.40 -31.45 56.52
CA PRO A 30 -54.35 -32.20 55.72
C PRO A 30 -55.37 -31.23 55.09
N LEU A 31 -55.12 -30.85 53.84
CA LEU A 31 -56.10 -30.15 53.00
C LEU A 31 -57.32 -31.06 52.77
N PRO A 32 -58.54 -30.51 52.79
CA PRO A 32 -59.72 -31.25 52.36
C PRO A 32 -59.55 -31.67 50.90
N GLU A 33 -59.77 -32.94 50.60
CA GLU A 33 -59.79 -33.49 49.24
C GLU A 33 -60.93 -32.84 48.44
N GLU A 34 -60.68 -31.67 47.86
CA GLU A 34 -61.42 -31.23 46.68
C GLU A 34 -60.94 -32.08 45.50
N THR A 35 -61.56 -33.24 45.36
CA THR A 35 -61.57 -34.02 44.12
C THR A 35 -62.29 -33.19 43.06
N SER A 36 -61.56 -32.24 42.47
CA SER A 36 -61.94 -31.69 41.17
C SER A 36 -62.01 -32.87 40.20
N PRO A 37 -63.11 -33.03 39.44
CA PRO A 37 -63.24 -34.10 38.47
C PRO A 37 -62.06 -34.06 37.49
N PRO A 38 -61.60 -35.22 36.97
CA PRO A 38 -60.54 -35.23 35.97
C PRO A 38 -60.96 -34.30 34.82
N PRO A 39 -60.04 -33.43 34.35
CA PRO A 39 -60.36 -32.46 33.32
C PRO A 39 -61.01 -33.18 32.15
N SER A 40 -62.12 -32.65 31.67
CA SER A 40 -62.82 -33.26 30.56
C SER A 40 -61.89 -33.26 29.33
N PRO A 41 -61.97 -34.27 28.46
CA PRO A 41 -61.14 -34.33 27.27
C PRO A 41 -61.26 -33.05 26.39
N GLU A 42 -62.40 -32.37 26.44
CA GLU A 42 -62.65 -31.11 25.72
C GLU A 42 -61.83 -29.93 26.28
N GLU A 43 -61.79 -29.74 27.60
CA GLU A 43 -60.97 -28.70 28.25
C GLU A 43 -59.46 -28.90 28.00
N LEU A 44 -59.01 -30.16 27.94
CA LEU A 44 -57.63 -30.49 27.59
C LEU A 44 -57.33 -30.11 26.14
N THR A 45 -58.25 -30.37 25.21
CA THR A 45 -58.06 -29.96 23.80
C THR A 45 -58.05 -28.45 23.63
N GLU A 46 -58.89 -27.71 24.36
CA GLU A 46 -58.89 -26.25 24.35
C GLU A 46 -57.55 -25.71 24.87
N ARG A 47 -57.04 -26.24 26.00
CA ARG A 47 -55.73 -25.87 26.56
C ARG A 47 -54.57 -26.20 25.62
N VAL A 48 -54.63 -27.34 24.92
CA VAL A 48 -53.63 -27.70 23.90
C VAL A 48 -53.70 -26.74 22.71
N SER A 49 -54.90 -26.34 22.27
CA SER A 49 -55.03 -25.37 21.17
C SER A 49 -54.53 -23.98 21.54
N GLU A 50 -54.80 -23.53 22.77
CA GLU A 50 -54.34 -22.24 23.30
C GLU A 50 -52.81 -22.21 23.43
N THR A 51 -52.21 -23.30 23.91
CA THR A 51 -50.75 -23.41 24.01
C THR A 51 -50.08 -23.51 22.64
N GLN A 52 -50.68 -24.20 21.67
CA GLN A 52 -50.21 -24.21 20.28
C GLN A 52 -50.27 -22.82 19.65
N HIS A 53 -51.34 -22.06 19.91
CA HIS A 53 -51.47 -20.70 19.44
C HIS A 53 -50.40 -19.78 20.05
N LYS A 54 -50.20 -19.84 21.37
CA LYS A 54 -49.12 -19.11 22.07
C LYS A 54 -47.73 -19.48 21.56
N LEU A 55 -47.49 -20.76 21.24
CA LEU A 55 -46.23 -21.20 20.64
C LEU A 55 -46.01 -20.58 19.25
N ALA A 56 -47.06 -20.49 18.43
CA ALA A 56 -46.98 -19.87 17.12
C ALA A 56 -46.70 -18.36 17.22
N GLU A 57 -47.36 -17.67 18.15
CA GLU A 57 -47.14 -16.25 18.42
C GLU A 57 -45.71 -15.97 18.92
N LEU A 58 -45.21 -16.78 19.86
CA LEU A 58 -43.82 -16.68 20.34
C LEU A 58 -42.80 -16.92 19.23
N LYS A 59 -43.04 -17.88 18.34
CA LYS A 59 -42.17 -18.11 17.17
C LYS A 59 -42.17 -16.93 16.22
N GLN A 60 -43.33 -16.32 15.97
CA GLN A 60 -43.41 -15.13 15.13
C GLN A 60 -42.64 -13.95 15.74
N MET A 61 -42.75 -13.76 17.06
CA MET A 61 -41.97 -12.72 17.76
C MET A 61 -40.46 -13.04 17.75
N GLN A 62 -40.07 -14.30 17.87
CA GLN A 62 -38.66 -14.71 17.73
C GLN A 62 -38.13 -14.39 16.33
N ASP A 63 -38.85 -14.76 15.28
CA ASP A 63 -38.43 -14.51 13.90
C ASP A 63 -38.26 -13.01 13.61
N GLU A 64 -39.13 -12.16 14.16
CA GLU A 64 -39.00 -10.69 14.04
C GLU A 64 -37.77 -10.18 14.79
N LEU A 65 -37.55 -10.67 16.02
CA LEU A 65 -36.38 -10.29 16.81
C LEU A 65 -35.06 -10.74 16.15
N GLU A 66 -35.05 -11.90 15.50
CA GLU A 66 -33.91 -12.38 14.72
C GLU A 66 -33.66 -11.47 13.50
N ARG A 67 -34.71 -11.00 12.81
CA ARG A 67 -34.56 -10.02 11.73
C ARG A 67 -33.96 -8.71 12.24
N GLU A 68 -34.53 -8.12 13.28
CA GLU A 68 -34.01 -6.89 13.88
C GLU A 68 -32.55 -7.05 14.34
N ARG A 69 -32.21 -8.22 14.92
CA ARG A 69 -30.83 -8.56 15.27
C ARG A 69 -29.91 -8.54 14.07
N THR A 70 -30.30 -9.18 12.97
CA THR A 70 -29.48 -9.20 11.75
C THR A 70 -29.29 -7.79 11.19
N GLU A 71 -30.33 -6.95 11.17
CA GLU A 71 -30.24 -5.57 10.69
C GLU A 71 -29.27 -4.73 11.54
N ILE A 72 -29.34 -4.86 12.88
CA ILE A 72 -28.43 -4.15 13.80
C ILE A 72 -27.00 -4.64 13.63
N GLU A 73 -26.77 -5.94 13.45
CA GLU A 73 -25.44 -6.51 13.24
C GLU A 73 -24.83 -6.05 11.91
N GLU A 74 -25.61 -6.04 10.82
CA GLU A 74 -25.16 -5.49 9.55
C GLU A 74 -24.86 -3.99 9.64
N ALA A 75 -25.70 -3.22 10.34
CA ALA A 75 -25.46 -1.79 10.57
C ALA A 75 -24.15 -1.57 11.36
N ARG A 76 -23.89 -2.39 12.39
CA ARG A 76 -22.62 -2.36 13.15
C ARG A 76 -21.43 -2.70 12.28
N LYS A 77 -21.54 -3.71 11.42
CA LYS A 77 -20.50 -4.08 10.46
C LYS A 77 -20.19 -2.92 9.51
N ARG A 78 -21.20 -2.35 8.85
CA ARG A 78 -21.05 -1.19 7.95
C ARG A 78 -20.42 0.00 8.67
N ARG A 79 -20.79 0.25 9.93
CA ARG A 79 -20.20 1.32 10.75
C ARG A 79 -18.71 1.09 11.03
N SER A 80 -18.33 -0.15 11.32
CA SER A 80 -16.93 -0.54 11.52
C SER A 80 -16.12 -0.35 10.24
N GLU A 81 -16.61 -0.87 9.11
CA GLU A 81 -15.98 -0.72 7.79
C GLU A 81 -15.79 0.75 7.41
N LEU A 82 -16.81 1.60 7.64
CA LEU A 82 -16.70 3.03 7.42
C LEU A 82 -15.64 3.68 8.30
N SER A 83 -15.57 3.32 9.58
CA SER A 83 -14.58 3.87 10.51
C SER A 83 -13.16 3.51 10.09
N THR A 84 -12.92 2.24 9.80
CA THR A 84 -11.63 1.72 9.35
C THR A 84 -11.23 2.34 8.02
N GLY A 85 -12.11 2.30 7.02
CA GLY A 85 -11.83 2.88 5.70
C GLY A 85 -11.58 4.38 5.77
N ARG A 86 -12.29 5.12 6.64
CA ARG A 86 -12.03 6.55 6.87
C ARG A 86 -10.64 6.78 7.44
N GLU A 87 -10.22 6.01 8.45
CA GLU A 87 -8.90 6.15 9.06
C GLU A 87 -7.79 5.84 8.06
N GLU A 88 -7.91 4.74 7.32
CA GLU A 88 -6.99 4.36 6.26
C GLU A 88 -6.89 5.45 5.19
N MET A 89 -8.03 5.95 4.69
CA MET A 89 -8.04 6.98 3.66
C MET A 89 -7.45 8.30 4.16
N VAL A 90 -7.71 8.70 5.40
CA VAL A 90 -7.09 9.90 5.99
C VAL A 90 -5.57 9.75 6.03
N GLN A 91 -5.05 8.60 6.46
CA GLN A 91 -3.61 8.36 6.49
C GLN A 91 -2.99 8.35 5.08
N HIS A 92 -3.62 7.66 4.12
CA HIS A 92 -3.15 7.59 2.74
C HIS A 92 -3.16 8.95 2.05
N LEU A 93 -4.26 9.70 2.17
CA LEU A 93 -4.37 11.03 1.57
C LEU A 93 -3.40 12.01 2.21
N THR A 94 -3.27 12.02 3.54
CA THR A 94 -2.32 12.90 4.22
C THR A 94 -0.89 12.64 3.77
N ARG A 95 -0.49 11.36 3.71
CA ARG A 95 0.84 10.98 3.21
C ARG A 95 1.01 11.34 1.73
N GLY A 96 0.02 11.03 0.90
CA GLY A 96 0.06 11.29 -0.54
C GLY A 96 0.17 12.78 -0.86
N ILE A 97 -0.59 13.62 -0.15
CA ILE A 97 -0.49 15.08 -0.26
C ILE A 97 0.92 15.55 0.08
N GLY A 98 1.48 15.13 1.22
CA GLY A 98 2.84 15.54 1.60
C GLY A 98 3.91 15.15 0.57
N LEU A 99 3.82 13.95 -0.01
CA LEU A 99 4.73 13.52 -1.07
C LEU A 99 4.57 14.35 -2.35
N LEU A 100 3.34 14.69 -2.72
CA LEU A 100 3.07 15.52 -3.89
C LEU A 100 3.55 16.96 -3.71
N GLU A 101 3.36 17.54 -2.52
CA GLU A 101 3.86 18.88 -2.19
C GLU A 101 5.41 18.92 -2.23
N GLU A 102 6.08 17.90 -1.70
CA GLU A 102 7.54 17.78 -1.79
C GLU A 102 8.00 17.64 -3.25
N ALA A 103 7.31 16.82 -4.04
CA ALA A 103 7.58 16.66 -5.46
C ALA A 103 7.40 17.98 -6.22
N GLU A 104 6.32 18.73 -5.96
CA GLU A 104 6.06 20.04 -6.54
C GLU A 104 7.18 21.04 -6.23
N LEU A 105 7.58 21.16 -4.96
CA LEU A 105 8.67 22.04 -4.55
C LEU A 105 10.02 21.63 -5.16
N SER A 106 10.29 20.33 -5.26
CA SER A 106 11.51 19.83 -5.89
C SER A 106 11.55 20.11 -7.40
N SER A 107 10.41 19.95 -8.07
CA SER A 107 10.25 20.25 -9.50
C SER A 107 10.40 21.75 -9.76
N GLY A 108 9.80 22.60 -8.93
CA GLY A 108 9.98 24.05 -8.97
C GLY A 108 11.45 24.47 -8.84
N ARG A 109 12.17 23.93 -7.84
CA ARG A 109 13.62 24.17 -7.68
C ARG A 109 14.42 23.71 -8.89
N THR A 110 14.07 22.57 -9.47
CA THR A 110 14.76 22.03 -10.66
C THR A 110 14.51 22.93 -11.87
N ALA A 111 13.28 23.43 -12.06
CA ALA A 111 12.93 24.37 -13.11
C ALA A 111 13.67 25.71 -12.97
N GLU A 112 13.81 26.23 -11.75
CA GLU A 112 14.63 27.43 -11.49
C GLU A 112 16.10 27.19 -11.81
N GLN A 113 16.64 26.02 -11.45
CA GLN A 113 18.02 25.69 -11.78
C GLN A 113 18.23 25.55 -13.29
N LEU A 114 17.26 24.96 -14.00
CA LEU A 114 17.29 24.81 -15.44
C LEU A 114 17.27 26.18 -16.13
N SER A 115 16.40 27.08 -15.68
CA SER A 115 16.29 28.43 -16.25
C SER A 115 17.58 29.24 -16.04
N ARG A 116 18.23 29.11 -14.87
CA ARG A 116 19.57 29.69 -14.63
C ARG A 116 20.61 29.14 -15.60
N THR A 117 20.71 27.82 -15.75
CA THR A 117 21.65 27.23 -16.72
C THR A 117 21.37 27.68 -18.15
N VAL A 118 20.11 27.80 -18.56
CA VAL A 118 19.76 28.32 -19.89
C VAL A 118 20.21 29.78 -20.05
N ALA A 119 20.06 30.62 -19.02
CA ALA A 119 20.53 32.01 -19.06
C ALA A 119 22.07 32.09 -19.15
N ASP A 120 22.79 31.25 -18.41
CA ASP A 120 24.25 31.19 -18.45
C ASP A 120 24.75 30.75 -19.83
N LEU A 121 24.13 29.73 -20.43
CA LEU A 121 24.44 29.25 -21.77
C LEU A 121 24.11 30.27 -22.88
N ARG A 122 23.03 31.04 -22.73
CA ARG A 122 22.73 32.15 -23.65
C ARG A 122 23.79 33.24 -23.55
N THR A 123 24.19 33.59 -22.34
CA THR A 123 25.23 34.59 -22.10
C THR A 123 26.57 34.17 -22.70
N SER A 124 26.95 32.89 -22.60
CA SER A 124 28.18 32.39 -23.23
C SER A 124 28.08 32.37 -24.77
N LEU A 125 26.92 32.00 -25.32
CA LEU A 125 26.65 32.07 -26.76
C LEU A 125 26.74 33.51 -27.29
N ASP A 126 26.17 34.49 -26.58
CA ASP A 126 26.25 35.90 -26.96
C ASP A 126 27.69 36.40 -26.97
N LYS A 127 28.50 36.01 -25.98
CA LYS A 127 29.94 36.33 -25.94
C LYS A 127 30.70 35.75 -27.13
N ILE A 128 30.37 34.53 -27.57
CA ILE A 128 30.97 33.92 -28.76
C ILE A 128 30.54 34.70 -30.02
N ASN A 129 29.25 35.03 -30.15
CA ASN A 129 28.74 35.75 -31.32
C ASN A 129 29.29 37.17 -31.45
N LEU A 130 29.72 37.78 -30.34
CA LEU A 130 30.38 39.09 -30.33
C LEU A 130 31.85 39.05 -30.79
N ILE A 131 32.44 37.87 -30.98
CA ILE A 131 33.79 37.75 -31.53
C ILE A 131 33.74 38.14 -33.01
N ASN A 132 34.24 39.33 -33.32
CA ASN A 132 34.32 39.85 -34.69
C ASN A 132 35.79 39.97 -35.13
N GLU A 133 36.27 39.00 -35.89
CA GLU A 133 37.64 38.97 -36.41
C GLU A 133 37.90 40.08 -37.45
N GLU A 134 36.86 40.63 -38.09
CA GLU A 134 36.99 41.68 -39.12
C GLU A 134 37.48 43.03 -38.55
N GLU A 135 37.31 43.25 -37.25
CA GLU A 135 37.73 44.48 -36.56
C GLU A 135 39.18 44.43 -36.07
N TRP A 136 39.87 43.29 -36.22
CA TRP A 136 41.21 43.11 -35.68
C TRP A 136 42.25 43.77 -36.60
N THR A 137 43.23 44.43 -36.00
CA THR A 137 44.35 45.10 -36.67
C THR A 137 45.65 44.35 -36.37
N GLU A 138 46.70 44.59 -37.15
CA GLU A 138 48.02 43.97 -36.90
C GLU A 138 48.57 44.30 -35.50
N GLU A 139 48.19 45.45 -34.93
CA GLU A 139 48.64 45.89 -33.61
C GLU A 139 47.92 45.16 -32.46
N ASN A 140 46.64 44.80 -32.62
CA ASN A 140 45.84 44.20 -31.55
C ASN A 140 45.55 42.69 -31.74
N TRP A 141 45.85 42.12 -32.91
CA TRP A 141 45.55 40.73 -33.29
C TRP A 141 45.92 39.71 -32.20
N SER A 142 47.15 39.78 -31.68
CA SER A 142 47.61 38.79 -30.68
C SER A 142 46.81 38.85 -29.36
N VAL A 143 46.37 40.04 -28.97
CA VAL A 143 45.60 40.25 -27.73
C VAL A 143 44.16 39.81 -27.94
N GLU A 144 43.52 40.23 -29.04
CA GLU A 144 42.14 39.86 -29.37
C GLU A 144 42.01 38.35 -29.62
N LEU A 145 42.97 37.72 -30.30
CA LEU A 145 43.02 36.26 -30.46
C LEU A 145 43.06 35.54 -29.11
N THR A 146 43.90 36.01 -28.17
CA THR A 146 43.98 35.40 -26.84
C THR A 146 42.66 35.57 -26.06
N LYS A 147 42.01 36.73 -26.16
CA LYS A 147 40.69 36.97 -25.55
C LYS A 147 39.60 36.10 -26.17
N ALA A 148 39.57 35.97 -27.49
CA ALA A 148 38.63 35.13 -28.21
C ALA A 148 38.78 33.65 -27.81
N LEU A 149 40.02 33.13 -27.80
CA LEU A 149 40.30 31.77 -27.33
C LEU A 149 39.89 31.55 -25.87
N THR A 150 40.16 32.52 -24.99
CA THR A 150 39.72 32.46 -23.58
C THR A 150 38.19 32.43 -23.47
N THR A 151 37.49 33.21 -24.29
CA THR A 151 36.03 33.27 -24.33
C THR A 151 35.43 31.93 -24.78
N ILE A 152 36.02 31.31 -25.81
CA ILE A 152 35.63 29.98 -26.30
C ILE A 152 35.84 28.93 -25.21
N GLU A 153 37.00 28.92 -24.54
CA GLU A 153 37.29 27.92 -23.52
C GLU A 153 36.37 28.06 -22.31
N ASN A 154 36.10 29.28 -21.84
CA ASN A 154 35.11 29.52 -20.79
C ASN A 154 33.73 29.01 -21.19
N SER A 155 33.30 29.27 -22.43
CA SER A 155 32.01 28.79 -22.93
C SER A 155 31.95 27.26 -23.01
N ARG A 156 33.07 26.61 -23.33
CA ARG A 156 33.20 25.15 -23.33
C ARG A 156 33.08 24.58 -21.91
N MET A 157 33.64 25.25 -20.91
CA MET A 157 33.48 24.86 -19.50
C MET A 157 32.03 24.94 -19.06
N GLU A 158 31.33 26.04 -19.38
CA GLU A 158 29.89 26.20 -19.06
C GLU A 158 29.03 25.11 -19.73
N TRP A 159 29.29 24.82 -21.01
CA TRP A 159 28.59 23.75 -21.72
C TRP A 159 28.82 22.37 -21.09
N ASN A 160 30.07 22.04 -20.75
CA ASN A 160 30.38 20.76 -20.12
C ASN A 160 29.76 20.65 -18.71
N GLY A 161 29.78 21.74 -17.93
CA GLY A 161 29.11 21.80 -16.63
C GLY A 161 27.60 21.58 -16.76
N ALA A 162 26.98 22.19 -17.77
CA ALA A 162 25.56 22.01 -18.07
C ALA A 162 25.24 20.55 -18.45
N ARG A 163 26.05 19.90 -19.30
CA ARG A 163 25.83 18.49 -19.69
C ARG A 163 25.89 17.52 -18.52
N ILE A 164 26.88 17.69 -17.63
CA ILE A 164 27.00 16.86 -16.42
C ILE A 164 25.76 17.02 -15.52
N LYS A 165 25.22 18.24 -15.43
CA LYS A 165 24.05 18.53 -14.62
C LYS A 165 22.73 18.09 -15.28
N TRP A 166 22.65 18.16 -16.61
CA TRP A 166 21.42 17.98 -17.39
C TRP A 166 21.60 16.88 -18.46
N PRO A 167 21.32 15.61 -18.13
CA PRO A 167 21.48 14.48 -19.05
C PRO A 167 20.68 14.61 -20.36
N LEU A 168 19.61 15.41 -20.38
CA LEU A 168 18.83 15.71 -21.59
C LEU A 168 19.70 16.32 -22.72
N LEU A 169 20.82 16.97 -22.39
CA LEU A 169 21.74 17.55 -23.36
C LEU A 169 22.61 16.49 -24.07
N ASP A 170 22.67 15.26 -23.54
CA ASP A 170 23.41 14.13 -24.13
C ASP A 170 22.56 13.31 -25.12
N GLY A 171 21.29 13.69 -25.32
CA GLY A 171 20.37 13.00 -26.23
C GLY A 171 19.59 11.85 -25.59
N GLU A 172 19.81 11.58 -24.30
CA GLU A 172 18.97 10.68 -23.50
C GLU A 172 17.61 11.37 -23.29
N THR A 173 16.71 11.21 -24.25
CA THR A 173 15.35 11.76 -24.20
C THR A 173 14.50 10.85 -23.32
N ASP A 174 14.77 10.79 -22.02
CA ASP A 174 13.75 10.39 -21.05
C ASP A 174 12.84 11.60 -20.78
N LEU A 175 12.07 11.99 -21.80
CA LEU A 175 10.85 12.77 -21.61
C LEU A 175 9.76 11.84 -21.06
N ALA A 176 10.00 11.26 -19.89
CA ALA A 176 8.92 10.83 -19.02
C ALA A 176 8.82 11.89 -17.92
N PRO A 177 7.66 12.55 -17.73
CA PRO A 177 7.44 13.26 -16.50
C PRO A 177 7.57 12.22 -15.39
N SER A 178 8.53 12.41 -14.49
CA SER A 178 8.65 11.60 -13.27
C SER A 178 7.46 11.92 -12.36
N VAL A 179 6.27 11.45 -12.75
CA VAL A 179 5.08 11.26 -11.91
C VAL A 179 4.92 9.78 -11.55
N ALA A 180 5.90 8.93 -11.90
CA ALA A 180 6.01 7.57 -11.42
C ALA A 180 7.17 7.44 -10.41
N ALA A 181 7.19 8.28 -9.38
CA ALA A 181 7.85 7.93 -8.12
C ALA A 181 6.90 7.07 -7.26
N THR A 182 6.28 6.04 -7.85
CA THR A 182 5.94 4.84 -7.09
C THR A 182 7.22 4.03 -7.02
N THR A 183 7.96 4.21 -5.93
CA THR A 183 8.95 3.24 -5.41
C THR A 183 9.73 2.49 -6.49
N GLN A 184 10.55 3.21 -7.25
CA GLN A 184 11.73 2.60 -7.87
C GLN A 184 12.95 3.14 -7.12
N PRO A 185 13.79 2.27 -6.54
CA PRO A 185 15.02 2.75 -5.94
C PRO A 185 15.91 3.27 -7.07
N LEU A 186 16.49 4.45 -6.84
CA LEU A 186 17.55 5.07 -7.63
C LEU A 186 18.47 4.01 -8.25
N GLN A 187 18.50 3.94 -9.58
CA GLN A 187 19.65 3.40 -10.29
C GLN A 187 20.71 4.49 -10.35
N THR A 188 21.31 4.78 -9.19
CA THR A 188 22.69 5.23 -9.17
C THR A 188 23.52 4.13 -9.85
N THR A 189 24.48 4.53 -10.68
CA THR A 189 25.58 3.68 -11.10
C THR A 189 26.50 3.42 -9.90
N GLU A 190 25.95 2.88 -8.83
CA GLU A 190 26.66 2.08 -7.87
C GLU A 190 26.46 0.63 -8.31
N ARG A 191 27.49 -0.21 -8.13
CA ARG A 191 27.45 -1.65 -8.43
C ARG A 191 26.09 -2.23 -8.02
N ALA A 192 25.24 -2.50 -9.01
CA ALA A 192 23.94 -3.12 -8.79
C ALA A 192 24.18 -4.45 -8.09
N GLY A 193 23.92 -4.48 -6.78
CA GLY A 193 23.97 -5.71 -6.01
C GLY A 193 22.98 -6.69 -6.64
N LEU A 194 23.37 -7.96 -6.74
CA LEU A 194 22.57 -9.05 -7.33
C LEU A 194 21.13 -9.13 -6.78
N ALA A 195 20.85 -8.48 -5.65
CA ALA A 195 19.56 -8.34 -5.01
C ALA A 195 18.53 -7.45 -5.75
N GLN A 196 18.96 -6.59 -6.68
CA GLN A 196 18.05 -5.72 -7.47
C GLN A 196 17.62 -6.36 -8.80
N LEU A 197 18.19 -7.51 -9.16
CA LEU A 197 17.83 -8.21 -10.39
C LEU A 197 16.55 -9.03 -10.15
N SER A 198 15.64 -9.04 -11.13
CA SER A 198 14.45 -9.89 -11.08
C SER A 198 14.83 -11.38 -11.13
N PHE A 199 14.03 -12.27 -10.54
CA PHE A 199 14.26 -13.73 -10.56
C PHE A 199 14.60 -14.27 -11.97
N TRP A 200 13.93 -13.73 -12.99
CA TRP A 200 14.16 -14.07 -14.40
C TRP A 200 15.52 -13.61 -14.93
N GLN A 201 16.00 -12.45 -14.49
CA GLN A 201 17.33 -11.93 -14.85
C GLN A 201 18.44 -12.70 -14.12
N LEU A 202 18.28 -13.03 -12.83
CA LEU A 202 19.23 -13.91 -12.13
C LEU A 202 19.27 -15.30 -12.75
N SER A 203 18.12 -15.85 -13.14
CA SER A 203 18.05 -17.16 -13.81
C SER A 203 18.77 -17.15 -15.16
N LYS A 204 18.59 -16.11 -15.99
CA LYS A 204 19.35 -15.92 -17.24
C LYS A 204 20.85 -15.80 -17.01
N LEU A 205 21.27 -15.05 -15.98
CA LEU A 205 22.69 -14.84 -15.68
C LEU A 205 23.35 -16.14 -15.15
N GLY A 206 22.64 -16.87 -14.30
CA GLY A 206 23.08 -18.20 -13.82
C GLY A 206 23.15 -19.24 -14.94
N LEU A 207 22.19 -19.22 -15.87
CA LEU A 207 22.20 -20.08 -17.06
C LEU A 207 23.38 -19.73 -17.99
N ALA A 208 23.61 -18.44 -18.25
CA ALA A 208 24.73 -18.00 -19.08
C ALA A 208 26.10 -18.39 -18.48
N PHE A 209 26.23 -18.33 -17.15
CA PHE A 209 27.47 -18.69 -16.45
C PHE A 209 27.73 -20.20 -16.41
N THR A 210 26.68 -21.03 -16.35
CA THR A 210 26.80 -22.50 -16.29
C THR A 210 26.89 -23.17 -17.67
N TRP A 211 26.53 -22.46 -18.74
CA TRP A 211 26.53 -22.98 -20.12
C TRP A 211 27.90 -23.48 -20.62
N PRO A 212 29.03 -22.78 -20.38
CA PRO A 212 30.36 -23.27 -20.78
C PRO A 212 30.73 -24.58 -20.08
N LEU A 213 30.36 -24.74 -18.80
CA LEU A 213 30.65 -25.95 -18.02
C LEU A 213 29.87 -27.16 -18.54
N VAL A 214 28.60 -26.95 -18.92
CA VAL A 214 27.76 -27.98 -19.53
C VAL A 214 28.33 -28.43 -20.88
N LEU A 215 28.80 -27.49 -21.72
CA LEU A 215 29.43 -27.84 -23.00
C LEU A 215 30.70 -28.69 -22.81
N VAL A 216 31.54 -28.35 -21.84
CA VAL A 216 32.74 -29.13 -21.52
C VAL A 216 32.36 -30.53 -20.99
N GLY A 217 31.39 -30.61 -20.07
CA GLY A 217 30.91 -31.88 -19.55
C GLY A 217 30.35 -32.79 -20.65
N LEU A 218 29.57 -32.24 -21.58
CA LEU A 218 29.01 -32.96 -22.71
C LEU A 218 30.09 -33.45 -23.67
N ALA A 219 31.12 -32.63 -23.93
CA ALA A 219 32.27 -33.03 -24.73
C ALA A 219 33.04 -34.21 -24.10
N VAL A 220 33.24 -34.19 -22.78
CA VAL A 220 33.90 -35.29 -22.05
C VAL A 220 33.08 -36.57 -22.09
N VAL A 221 31.76 -36.49 -21.92
CA VAL A 221 30.87 -37.65 -22.02
C VAL A 221 30.89 -38.25 -23.43
N ILE A 222 30.84 -37.41 -24.47
CA ILE A 222 30.96 -37.85 -25.86
C ILE A 222 32.30 -38.57 -26.08
N LEU A 223 33.41 -37.99 -25.61
CA LEU A 223 34.74 -38.59 -25.71
C LEU A 223 34.82 -39.95 -24.99
N LEU A 224 34.21 -40.05 -23.81
CA LEU A 224 34.16 -41.31 -23.05
C LEU A 224 33.35 -42.38 -23.77
N VAL A 225 32.18 -42.02 -24.34
CA VAL A 225 31.36 -42.95 -25.12
C VAL A 225 32.09 -43.41 -26.38
N LEU A 226 32.77 -42.51 -27.07
CA LEU A 226 33.62 -42.83 -28.24
C LEU A 226 34.84 -43.69 -27.88
N SER A 227 35.41 -43.50 -26.68
CA SER A 227 36.54 -44.31 -26.20
C SER A 227 36.14 -45.70 -25.68
N ARG A 228 34.84 -45.91 -25.41
CA ARG A 228 34.27 -47.17 -24.93
C ARG A 228 33.64 -48.02 -26.03
N SER A 229 33.45 -47.46 -27.23
CA SER A 229 32.98 -48.15 -28.43
C SER A 229 34.14 -48.58 -29.31
#